data_AF-A0A327Y641-F1
#
_entry.id   AF-A0A327Y641-F1
#
_cell.length_a   1.000
_cell.length_b   1.000
_cell.length_c   1.000
_cell.angle_alpha   90.00
_cell.angle_beta   90.00
_cell.angle_gamma   90.00
#
_symmetry.space_group_name_H-M   'P 1'
#
loop_
_entity.id
_entity.type
_entity.pdbx_description
1 polymer ?
#
loop_
_entity_poly.entity_id
_entity_poly.type
_entity_poly.pdbx_seq_one_letter_code
_entity_poly.pdbx_strand_id
1 'polypeptide(L)'
;HHELQRYQNRLHPAIQLDAYYGKDPSVWNNDVPFILKIDEYLKTHSLPSEPVPAPERSMELVGDEKWITEGDGKKLLERIGLFDRLLIIPVSEPLMLAVHPAKIAEVVQLHLIVENKTTYQALLPALPDTAFSTLIYGEGKAIISSIEQFSLQYPVKADHRFYYFGDIDREGIAIWHSLAKKQPVSPALPFYRACLQKDPASGKDYQMERADALDAFLAYFAPDEQKQLQELLASGQYYPQEMLKTRELQQIWREWQWTS
;
A
#
# COMPACT_ATOMS: atom_id res chain seq x y z
N HIS A 1 -14.81 -10.93 38.10
CA HIS A 1 -13.76 -11.62 38.87
C HIS A 1 -14.04 -13.11 39.08
N HIS A 2 -15.06 -13.51 39.86
CA HIS A 2 -15.40 -14.94 40.05
C HIS A 2 -15.79 -15.66 38.75
N GLU A 3 -16.45 -14.96 37.82
CA GLU A 3 -16.79 -15.51 36.51
C GLU A 3 -15.56 -15.78 35.65
N LEU A 4 -14.63 -14.82 35.55
CA LEU A 4 -13.36 -14.98 34.81
C LEU A 4 -12.56 -16.19 35.30
N GLN A 5 -12.47 -16.40 36.62
CA GLN A 5 -11.80 -17.56 37.20
C GLN A 5 -12.47 -18.90 36.80
N ARG A 6 -13.80 -18.93 36.67
CA ARG A 6 -14.50 -20.14 36.20
C ARG A 6 -14.16 -20.45 34.74
N TYR A 7 -14.05 -19.43 33.90
CA TYR A 7 -13.67 -19.61 32.50
C TYR A 7 -12.19 -19.99 32.35
N GLN A 8 -11.30 -19.38 33.14
CA GLN A 8 -9.87 -19.69 33.10
C GLN A 8 -9.56 -21.18 33.30
N ASN A 9 -10.35 -21.88 34.13
CA ASN A 9 -10.19 -23.32 34.38
C ASN A 9 -10.83 -24.22 33.29
N ARG A 10 -11.65 -23.65 32.39
CA ARG A 10 -12.41 -24.40 31.38
C ARG A 10 -11.91 -24.18 29.96
N LEU A 11 -11.36 -23.01 29.67
CA LEU A 11 -10.86 -22.65 28.36
C LEU A 11 -9.53 -23.34 28.06
N HIS A 12 -9.18 -23.41 26.79
CA HIS A 12 -7.92 -23.93 26.32
C HIS A 12 -6.74 -23.15 26.96
N PRO A 13 -5.67 -23.81 27.46
CA PRO A 13 -4.59 -23.14 28.21
C PRO A 13 -3.85 -22.03 27.45
N ALA A 14 -4.00 -21.99 26.13
CA ALA A 14 -3.42 -20.95 25.30
C ALA A 14 -4.15 -19.59 25.41
N ILE A 15 -5.41 -19.58 25.86
CA ILE A 15 -6.25 -18.38 25.98
C ILE A 15 -5.94 -17.68 27.30
N GLN A 16 -5.45 -16.44 27.21
CA GLN A 16 -5.15 -15.61 28.38
C GLN A 16 -6.33 -14.71 28.71
N LEU A 17 -6.68 -14.59 30.00
CA LEU A 17 -7.77 -13.73 30.47
C LEU A 17 -7.28 -12.55 31.33
N ASP A 18 -5.98 -12.43 31.57
CA ASP A 18 -5.40 -11.45 32.49
C ASP A 18 -5.79 -10.00 32.12
N ALA A 19 -5.87 -9.72 30.81
CA ALA A 19 -6.25 -8.42 30.28
C ALA A 19 -7.68 -7.97 30.68
N TYR A 20 -8.58 -8.88 31.07
CA TYR A 20 -9.95 -8.55 31.45
C TYR A 20 -10.12 -8.07 32.89
N TYR A 21 -9.18 -8.37 33.79
CA TYR A 21 -9.30 -7.98 35.21
C TYR A 21 -9.30 -6.46 35.42
N GLY A 22 -8.71 -5.70 34.48
CA GLY A 22 -8.69 -4.24 34.49
C GLY A 22 -9.65 -3.58 33.50
N LYS A 23 -10.59 -4.31 32.91
CA LYS A 23 -11.53 -3.79 31.89
C LYS A 23 -12.95 -3.72 32.41
N ASP A 24 -13.75 -2.89 31.73
CA ASP A 24 -15.19 -2.82 31.98
C ASP A 24 -15.86 -4.18 31.67
N PRO A 25 -16.79 -4.67 32.51
CA PRO A 25 -17.49 -5.94 32.28
C PRO A 25 -18.17 -6.06 30.91
N SER A 26 -18.59 -4.95 30.30
CA SER A 26 -19.17 -4.97 28.94
C SER A 26 -18.20 -5.51 27.89
N VAL A 27 -16.90 -5.26 28.04
CA VAL A 27 -15.86 -5.77 27.12
C VAL A 27 -15.83 -7.30 27.16
N TRP A 28 -15.86 -7.88 28.35
CA TRP A 28 -15.93 -9.33 28.53
C TRP A 28 -17.20 -9.92 27.91
N ASN A 29 -18.34 -9.28 28.16
CA ASN A 29 -19.63 -9.76 27.65
C ASN A 29 -19.69 -9.75 26.12
N ASN A 30 -19.06 -8.77 25.47
CA ASN A 30 -18.99 -8.69 24.02
C ASN A 30 -18.04 -9.74 23.42
N ASP A 31 -16.94 -10.06 24.11
CA ASP A 31 -15.92 -10.97 23.60
C ASP A 31 -16.22 -12.45 23.85
N VAL A 32 -16.90 -12.79 24.95
CA VAL A 32 -17.19 -14.17 25.37
C VAL A 32 -17.71 -15.06 24.24
N PRO A 33 -18.66 -14.62 23.40
CA PRO A 33 -19.17 -15.46 22.31
C PRO A 33 -18.09 -15.86 21.32
N PHE A 34 -17.11 -14.98 21.05
CA PHE A 34 -15.98 -15.27 20.16
C PHE A 34 -14.90 -16.09 20.84
N ILE A 35 -14.58 -15.81 22.11
CA ILE A 35 -13.63 -16.60 22.90
C ILE A 35 -14.05 -18.07 22.97
N LEU A 36 -15.35 -18.34 23.11
CA LEU A 36 -15.87 -19.70 23.14
C LEU A 36 -15.70 -20.44 21.81
N LYS A 37 -15.87 -19.76 20.66
CA LYS A 37 -15.59 -20.37 19.35
C LYS A 37 -14.10 -20.65 19.17
N ILE A 38 -13.23 -19.74 19.61
CA ILE A 38 -11.77 -19.91 19.56
C ILE A 38 -11.33 -21.06 20.47
N ASP A 39 -11.94 -21.19 21.65
CA ASP A 39 -11.71 -22.32 22.57
C ASP A 39 -12.07 -23.66 21.93
N GLU A 40 -13.24 -23.74 21.31
CA GLU A 40 -13.67 -24.94 20.59
C GLU A 40 -12.71 -25.28 19.44
N TYR A 41 -12.30 -24.29 18.67
CA TYR A 41 -11.30 -24.46 17.61
C TYR A 41 -9.99 -25.04 18.16
N LEU A 42 -9.42 -24.45 19.22
CA LEU A 42 -8.13 -24.87 19.81
C LEU A 42 -8.20 -26.20 20.57
N LYS A 43 -9.39 -26.65 20.97
CA LYS A 43 -9.57 -27.99 21.55
C LYS A 43 -9.68 -29.06 20.48
N THR A 44 -10.24 -28.70 19.32
CA THR A 44 -10.43 -29.60 18.19
C THR A 44 -9.16 -29.69 17.34
N HIS A 45 -8.42 -28.59 17.23
CA HIS A 45 -7.20 -28.43 16.46
C HIS A 45 -6.08 -27.94 17.36
N SER A 46 -4.83 -28.31 17.08
CA SER A 46 -3.69 -27.65 17.72
C SER A 46 -3.58 -26.20 17.23
N LEU A 47 -2.72 -25.40 17.88
CA LEU A 47 -2.30 -24.13 17.30
C LEU A 47 -1.78 -24.36 15.86
N PRO A 48 -2.07 -23.42 14.94
CA PRO A 48 -1.70 -23.59 13.54
C PRO A 48 -0.18 -23.65 13.38
N SER A 49 0.25 -24.46 12.43
CA SER A 49 1.67 -24.58 12.02
C SER A 49 1.99 -23.79 10.76
N GLU A 50 0.97 -23.33 10.03
CA GLU A 50 1.11 -22.64 8.75
C GLU A 50 0.50 -21.24 8.79
N PRO A 51 1.18 -20.24 8.18
CA PRO A 51 0.64 -18.91 8.06
C PRO A 51 -0.48 -18.83 7.02
N VAL A 52 -1.58 -18.14 7.35
CA VAL A 52 -2.73 -17.96 6.44
C VAL A 52 -3.25 -16.52 6.47
N PRO A 53 -3.88 -16.05 5.38
CA PRO A 53 -4.64 -14.81 5.33
C PRO A 53 -5.57 -14.57 6.52
N ALA A 54 -5.68 -13.30 6.95
CA ALA A 54 -6.64 -12.92 7.99
C ALA A 54 -8.10 -13.36 7.70
N PRO A 55 -8.62 -13.28 6.45
CA PRO A 55 -9.96 -13.77 6.16
C PRO A 55 -10.14 -15.27 6.38
N GLU A 56 -9.16 -16.08 5.96
CA GLU A 56 -9.17 -17.54 6.18
C GLU A 56 -9.18 -17.85 7.67
N ARG A 57 -8.29 -17.22 8.45
CA ARG A 57 -8.26 -17.44 9.91
C ARG A 57 -9.53 -16.95 10.60
N SER A 58 -10.14 -15.88 10.11
CA SER A 58 -11.42 -15.39 10.64
C SER A 58 -12.55 -16.39 10.39
N MET A 59 -12.60 -16.99 9.20
CA MET A 59 -13.56 -18.05 8.88
C MET A 59 -13.37 -19.29 9.75
N GLU A 60 -12.13 -19.75 9.92
CA GLU A 60 -11.83 -20.91 10.77
C GLU A 60 -12.22 -20.69 12.24
N LEU A 61 -11.92 -19.51 12.79
CA LEU A 61 -12.13 -19.23 14.21
C LEU A 61 -13.58 -18.92 14.55
N VAL A 62 -14.28 -18.16 13.70
CA VAL A 62 -15.59 -17.61 14.08
C VAL A 62 -16.66 -17.69 12.99
N GLY A 63 -16.32 -18.11 11.77
CA GLY A 63 -17.22 -18.23 10.63
C GLY A 63 -17.59 -16.89 9.98
N ASP A 64 -16.76 -15.86 10.14
CA ASP A 64 -16.95 -14.52 9.57
C ASP A 64 -15.61 -14.01 9.03
N GLU A 65 -15.46 -13.99 7.70
CA GLU A 65 -14.21 -13.65 6.99
C GLU A 65 -13.70 -12.23 7.26
N LYS A 66 -14.57 -11.33 7.70
CA LYS A 66 -14.24 -9.92 7.95
C LYS A 66 -13.91 -9.66 9.42
N TRP A 67 -14.03 -10.65 10.28
CA TRP A 67 -13.95 -10.44 11.73
C TRP A 67 -12.60 -9.91 12.21
N ILE A 68 -11.48 -10.42 11.69
CA ILE A 68 -10.13 -9.91 12.07
C ILE A 68 -9.81 -8.59 11.37
N THR A 69 -10.25 -8.39 10.13
CA THR A 69 -9.86 -7.26 9.27
C THR A 69 -10.72 -6.01 9.45
N GLU A 70 -12.04 -6.18 9.55
CA GLU A 70 -13.02 -5.09 9.64
C GLU A 70 -13.70 -5.04 11.03
N GLY A 71 -13.72 -6.15 11.76
CA GLY A 71 -14.31 -6.26 13.09
C GLY A 71 -13.31 -6.00 14.24
N ASP A 72 -13.72 -6.40 15.45
CA ASP A 72 -12.87 -6.31 16.65
C ASP A 72 -11.97 -7.54 16.85
N GLY A 73 -11.91 -8.46 15.88
CA GLY A 73 -11.21 -9.74 16.00
C GLY A 73 -9.73 -9.59 16.30
N LYS A 74 -9.02 -8.70 15.60
CA LYS A 74 -7.60 -8.43 15.91
C LYS A 74 -7.40 -8.00 17.37
N LYS A 75 -8.18 -7.02 17.84
CA LYS A 75 -8.07 -6.51 19.22
C LYS A 75 -8.40 -7.59 20.26
N LEU A 76 -9.36 -8.46 19.97
CA LEU A 76 -9.70 -9.58 20.84
C LEU A 76 -8.56 -10.60 20.88
N LEU A 77 -8.02 -11.00 19.73
CA LEU A 77 -6.91 -11.95 19.62
C LEU A 77 -5.65 -11.44 20.32
N GLU A 78 -5.34 -10.15 20.21
CA GLU A 78 -4.26 -9.50 20.96
C GLU A 78 -4.52 -9.56 22.47
N ARG A 79 -5.76 -9.27 22.89
CA ARG A 79 -6.18 -9.25 24.30
C ARG A 79 -6.10 -10.61 24.97
N ILE A 80 -6.37 -11.70 24.23
CA ILE A 80 -6.26 -13.06 24.75
C ILE A 80 -4.90 -13.73 24.48
N GLY A 81 -3.93 -12.98 23.96
CA GLY A 81 -2.56 -13.45 23.75
C GLY A 81 -2.40 -14.47 22.62
N LEU A 82 -3.27 -14.44 21.60
CA LEU A 82 -3.29 -15.40 20.50
C LEU A 82 -2.94 -14.82 19.13
N PHE A 83 -2.97 -13.50 18.92
CA PHE A 83 -2.81 -12.90 17.59
C PHE A 83 -1.57 -13.41 16.84
N ASP A 84 -0.38 -13.32 17.45
CA ASP A 84 0.87 -13.79 16.81
C ASP A 84 0.95 -15.32 16.70
N ARG A 85 0.27 -16.04 17.60
CA ARG A 85 0.28 -17.52 17.64
C ARG A 85 -0.63 -18.16 16.61
N LEU A 86 -1.52 -17.37 16.00
CA LEU A 86 -2.44 -17.81 14.95
C LEU A 86 -1.85 -17.68 13.53
N LEU A 87 -0.60 -17.22 13.42
CA LEU A 87 0.14 -17.11 12.16
C LEU A 87 -0.67 -16.39 11.07
N ILE A 88 -1.25 -15.24 11.41
CA ILE A 88 -2.04 -14.44 10.47
C ILE A 88 -1.09 -13.62 9.61
N ILE A 89 -1.11 -13.81 8.30
CA ILE A 89 -0.35 -12.97 7.37
C ILE A 89 -1.22 -11.81 6.85
N PRO A 90 -0.64 -10.60 6.71
CA PRO A 90 -1.33 -9.50 6.07
C PRO A 90 -1.60 -9.86 4.61
N VAL A 91 -2.83 -9.65 4.17
CA VAL A 91 -3.18 -9.66 2.74
C VAL A 91 -3.26 -8.21 2.30
N SER A 92 -2.37 -7.81 1.41
CA SER A 92 -2.56 -6.58 0.64
C SER A 92 -3.23 -6.92 -0.68
N GLU A 93 -3.95 -5.96 -1.24
CA GLU A 93 -4.51 -6.11 -2.59
C GLU A 93 -3.40 -6.45 -3.61
N PRO A 94 -3.71 -7.28 -4.62
CA PRO A 94 -2.78 -7.55 -5.71
C PRO A 94 -2.41 -6.26 -6.46
N LEU A 95 -1.17 -6.20 -6.95
CA LEU A 95 -0.75 -5.16 -7.87
C LEU A 95 -1.47 -5.30 -9.22
N MET A 96 -2.06 -4.21 -9.67
CA MET A 96 -2.56 -4.09 -11.03
C MET A 96 -1.39 -3.70 -11.95
N LEU A 97 -0.84 -4.68 -12.67
CA LEU A 97 0.32 -4.46 -13.54
C LEU A 97 0.13 -5.07 -14.93
N ALA A 98 0.58 -4.33 -15.95
CA ALA A 98 0.81 -4.85 -17.29
C ALA A 98 2.29 -5.17 -17.48
N VAL A 99 2.58 -6.24 -18.20
CA VAL A 99 3.94 -6.74 -18.45
C VAL A 99 4.31 -6.52 -19.91
N HIS A 100 5.55 -6.07 -20.16
CA HIS A 100 6.17 -6.10 -21.48
C HIS A 100 6.95 -7.43 -21.63
N PRO A 101 6.44 -8.40 -22.41
CA PRO A 101 7.01 -9.76 -22.41
C PRO A 101 8.46 -9.83 -22.90
N ALA A 102 8.85 -8.96 -23.84
CA ALA A 102 10.20 -8.95 -24.39
C ALA A 102 11.26 -8.45 -23.40
N LYS A 103 10.87 -7.83 -22.28
CA LYS A 103 11.80 -7.29 -21.26
C LYS A 103 12.00 -8.22 -20.06
N ILE A 104 11.23 -9.31 -19.97
CA ILE A 104 11.27 -10.26 -18.82
C ILE A 104 12.67 -10.85 -18.62
N ALA A 105 13.45 -11.05 -19.68
CA ALA A 105 14.78 -11.64 -19.61
C ALA A 105 15.90 -10.62 -19.35
N GLU A 106 15.59 -9.32 -19.28
CA GLU A 106 16.60 -8.28 -19.07
C GLU A 106 17.12 -8.30 -17.63
N VAL A 107 18.43 -8.06 -17.48
CA VAL A 107 19.11 -8.06 -16.18
C VAL A 107 18.73 -6.83 -15.35
N VAL A 108 18.41 -5.72 -16.00
CA VAL A 108 17.88 -4.50 -15.39
C VAL A 108 16.47 -4.27 -15.92
N GLN A 109 15.50 -4.11 -15.03
CA GLN A 109 14.10 -3.96 -15.40
C GLN A 109 13.50 -2.69 -14.82
N LEU A 110 12.90 -1.88 -15.69
CA LEU A 110 12.29 -0.61 -15.31
C LEU A 110 10.78 -0.80 -15.12
N HIS A 111 10.25 -0.25 -14.05
CA HIS A 111 8.84 -0.37 -13.67
C HIS A 111 8.26 1.03 -13.50
N LEU A 112 7.23 1.37 -14.27
CA LEU A 112 6.55 2.66 -14.13
C LEU A 112 5.27 2.46 -13.32
N ILE A 113 5.13 3.21 -12.23
CA ILE A 113 3.93 3.28 -11.41
C ILE A 113 3.23 4.59 -11.73
N VAL A 114 1.95 4.52 -12.08
CA VAL A 114 1.11 5.71 -12.32
C VAL A 114 -0.09 5.74 -11.40
N GLU A 115 -0.35 6.89 -10.79
CA GLU A 115 -1.41 7.04 -9.79
C GLU A 115 -2.82 6.89 -10.38
N ASN A 116 -3.13 7.57 -11.49
CA ASN A 116 -4.49 7.69 -12.02
C ASN A 116 -4.79 6.66 -13.12
N LYS A 117 -6.04 6.19 -13.12
CA LYS A 117 -6.55 5.17 -14.07
C LYS A 117 -6.50 5.65 -15.51
N THR A 118 -6.85 6.90 -15.75
CA THR A 118 -6.79 7.61 -17.04
C THR A 118 -5.37 7.61 -17.62
N THR A 119 -4.37 7.95 -16.79
CA THR A 119 -2.95 7.93 -17.15
C THR A 119 -2.49 6.51 -17.49
N TYR A 120 -2.86 5.53 -16.68
CA TYR A 120 -2.58 4.11 -16.95
C TYR A 120 -3.12 3.67 -18.31
N GLN A 121 -4.41 3.93 -18.59
CA GLN A 121 -5.04 3.56 -19.86
C GLN A 121 -4.41 4.27 -21.06
N ALA A 122 -3.97 5.52 -20.89
CA ALA A 122 -3.30 6.28 -21.93
C ALA A 122 -1.91 5.73 -22.27
N LEU A 123 -1.16 5.25 -21.27
CA LEU A 123 0.19 4.75 -21.45
C LEU A 123 0.23 3.29 -21.90
N LEU A 124 -0.73 2.46 -21.49
CA LEU A 124 -0.73 1.01 -21.74
C LEU A 124 -0.39 0.60 -23.19
N PRO A 125 -0.95 1.24 -24.26
CA PRO A 125 -0.61 0.88 -25.63
C PRO A 125 0.84 1.14 -26.03
N ALA A 126 1.54 2.04 -25.32
CA ALA A 126 2.94 2.37 -25.59
C ALA A 126 3.94 1.51 -24.84
N LEU A 127 3.53 0.71 -23.85
CA LEU A 127 4.43 -0.14 -23.07
C LEU A 127 5.37 -1.01 -23.95
N PRO A 128 4.90 -1.66 -25.04
CA PRO A 128 5.76 -2.47 -25.91
C PRO A 128 6.86 -1.69 -26.65
N ASP A 129 6.72 -0.37 -26.77
CA ASP A 129 7.66 0.52 -27.46
C ASP A 129 8.63 1.21 -26.49
N THR A 130 8.71 0.75 -25.23
CA THR A 130 9.50 1.40 -24.17
C THR A 130 10.59 0.48 -23.63
N ALA A 131 11.50 1.04 -22.83
CA ALA A 131 12.47 0.26 -22.07
C ALA A 131 11.88 -0.41 -20.82
N PHE A 132 10.59 -0.18 -20.52
CA PHE A 132 9.97 -0.64 -19.28
C PHE A 132 9.48 -2.08 -19.37
N SER A 133 9.70 -2.83 -18.30
CA SER A 133 9.23 -4.20 -18.12
C SER A 133 7.81 -4.25 -17.63
N THR A 134 7.36 -3.26 -16.85
CA THR A 134 5.98 -3.18 -16.39
C THR A 134 5.43 -1.76 -16.34
N LEU A 135 4.11 -1.65 -16.49
CA LEU A 135 3.31 -0.49 -16.11
C LEU A 135 2.38 -0.91 -14.97
N ILE A 136 2.39 -0.17 -13.86
CA ILE A 136 1.65 -0.48 -12.64
C ILE A 136 0.65 0.65 -12.40
N TYR A 137 -0.61 0.30 -12.15
CA TYR A 137 -1.62 1.25 -11.69
C TYR A 137 -1.57 1.34 -10.16
N GLY A 138 -1.35 2.55 -9.63
CA GLY A 138 -1.11 2.80 -8.22
C GLY A 138 -2.38 3.01 -7.37
N GLU A 139 -3.47 3.53 -7.95
CA GLU A 139 -4.74 3.75 -7.24
C GLU A 139 -4.57 4.56 -5.94
N GLY A 140 -3.89 5.70 -6.03
CA GLY A 140 -3.63 6.58 -4.89
C GLY A 140 -2.83 5.88 -3.79
N LYS A 141 -3.36 5.88 -2.56
CA LYS A 141 -2.69 5.28 -1.38
C LYS A 141 -2.61 3.74 -1.41
N ALA A 142 -3.39 3.06 -2.25
CA ALA A 142 -3.40 1.60 -2.33
C ALA A 142 -2.03 1.03 -2.72
N ILE A 143 -1.26 1.75 -3.56
CA ILE A 143 0.10 1.33 -3.95
C ILE A 143 1.05 1.11 -2.77
N ILE A 144 0.84 1.84 -1.66
CA ILE A 144 1.71 1.78 -0.49
C ILE A 144 1.66 0.39 0.15
N SER A 145 0.51 -0.30 0.13
CA SER A 145 0.41 -1.68 0.60
C SER A 145 0.64 -2.69 -0.52
N SER A 146 0.05 -2.47 -1.71
CA SER A 146 0.10 -3.48 -2.78
C SER A 146 1.51 -3.69 -3.34
N ILE A 147 2.42 -2.70 -3.29
CA ILE A 147 3.81 -2.86 -3.76
C ILE A 147 4.56 -4.03 -3.12
N GLU A 148 4.17 -4.41 -1.88
CA GLU A 148 4.77 -5.54 -1.16
C GLU A 148 4.52 -6.88 -1.88
N GLN A 149 3.49 -6.96 -2.73
CA GLN A 149 3.19 -8.14 -3.55
C GLN A 149 4.03 -8.25 -4.82
N PHE A 150 4.83 -7.24 -5.16
CA PHE A 150 5.55 -7.20 -6.44
C PHE A 150 6.41 -8.45 -6.66
N SER A 151 7.22 -8.84 -5.67
CA SER A 151 8.14 -9.98 -5.80
C SER A 151 7.40 -11.32 -5.92
N LEU A 152 6.19 -11.43 -5.37
CA LEU A 152 5.36 -12.63 -5.46
C LEU A 152 4.65 -12.71 -6.82
N GLN A 153 4.11 -11.59 -7.31
CA GLN A 153 3.40 -11.52 -8.60
C GLN A 153 4.34 -11.48 -9.81
N TYR A 154 5.55 -10.94 -9.63
CA TYR A 154 6.58 -10.80 -10.65
C TYR A 154 7.90 -11.41 -10.16
N PRO A 155 7.98 -12.76 -10.04
CA PRO A 155 9.12 -13.47 -9.45
C PRO A 155 10.31 -13.60 -10.42
N VAL A 156 10.60 -12.53 -11.18
CA VAL A 156 11.73 -12.44 -12.09
C VAL A 156 12.95 -11.98 -11.30
N LYS A 157 14.10 -12.62 -11.51
CA LYS A 157 15.35 -12.23 -10.84
C LYS A 157 16.10 -11.20 -11.69
N ALA A 158 15.90 -9.93 -11.40
CA ALA A 158 16.57 -8.81 -12.06
C ALA A 158 16.90 -7.67 -11.08
N ASP A 159 17.70 -6.70 -11.52
CA ASP A 159 17.82 -5.38 -10.89
C ASP A 159 16.58 -4.55 -11.23
N HIS A 160 15.62 -4.51 -10.30
CA HIS A 160 14.34 -3.82 -10.47
C HIS A 160 14.44 -2.34 -10.07
N ARG A 161 14.15 -1.44 -11.01
CA ARG A 161 14.17 0.02 -10.81
C ARG A 161 12.78 0.60 -11.02
N PHE A 162 12.25 1.26 -9.98
CA PHE A 162 10.90 1.79 -10.00
C PHE A 162 10.89 3.30 -10.21
N TYR A 163 9.94 3.75 -11.02
CA TYR A 163 9.64 5.15 -11.25
C TYR A 163 8.17 5.42 -10.92
N TYR A 164 7.90 6.53 -10.24
CA TYR A 164 6.55 6.94 -9.87
C TYR A 164 6.16 8.21 -10.62
N PHE A 165 4.97 8.21 -11.22
CA PHE A 165 4.32 9.41 -11.72
C PHE A 165 2.95 9.52 -11.05
N GLY A 166 2.72 10.61 -10.34
CA GLY A 166 1.45 10.99 -9.72
C GLY A 166 1.14 12.47 -9.97
N ASP A 167 0.08 12.98 -9.36
CA ASP A 167 -0.22 14.40 -9.41
C ASP A 167 0.89 15.22 -8.70
N ILE A 168 1.17 16.44 -9.19
CA ILE A 168 2.03 17.40 -8.49
C ILE A 168 1.18 18.21 -7.52
N ASP A 169 0.88 17.59 -6.39
CA ASP A 169 0.25 18.19 -5.22
C ASP A 169 0.76 17.54 -3.93
N ARG A 170 0.26 18.00 -2.78
CA ARG A 170 0.68 17.52 -1.46
C ARG A 170 0.35 16.04 -1.23
N GLU A 171 -0.78 15.55 -1.75
CA GLU A 171 -1.20 14.15 -1.59
C GLU A 171 -0.38 13.21 -2.48
N GLY A 172 -0.22 13.53 -3.78
CA GLY A 172 0.61 12.77 -4.71
C GLY A 172 2.07 12.66 -4.23
N ILE A 173 2.63 13.77 -3.72
CA ILE A 173 3.97 13.78 -3.10
C ILE A 173 4.00 12.91 -1.83
N ALA A 174 2.97 12.97 -0.98
CA ALA A 174 2.90 12.15 0.23
C ALA A 174 2.74 10.65 -0.07
N ILE A 175 2.03 10.28 -1.13
CA ILE A 175 1.90 8.90 -1.63
C ILE A 175 3.27 8.41 -2.09
N TRP A 176 3.94 9.15 -2.99
CA TRP A 176 5.29 8.83 -3.44
C TRP A 176 6.26 8.64 -2.27
N HIS A 177 6.28 9.58 -1.32
CA HIS A 177 7.20 9.51 -0.19
C HIS A 177 6.94 8.30 0.71
N SER A 178 5.66 7.96 0.94
CA SER A 178 5.29 6.77 1.72
C SER A 178 5.65 5.48 0.99
N LEU A 179 5.50 5.45 -0.34
CA LEU A 179 5.91 4.34 -1.19
C LEU A 179 7.44 4.15 -1.19
N ALA A 180 8.20 5.24 -1.32
CA ALA A 180 9.66 5.25 -1.34
C ALA A 180 10.30 4.73 -0.04
N LYS A 181 9.59 4.82 1.09
CA LYS A 181 10.02 4.22 2.37
C LYS A 181 9.91 2.69 2.38
N LYS A 182 9.09 2.10 1.52
CA LYS A 182 8.87 0.64 1.45
C LYS A 182 9.61 0.00 0.28
N GLN A 183 9.65 0.67 -0.86
CA GLN A 183 10.30 0.23 -2.08
C GLN A 183 11.06 1.40 -2.69
N PRO A 184 12.38 1.29 -2.96
CA PRO A 184 13.12 2.35 -3.64
C PRO A 184 12.45 2.73 -4.97
N VAL A 185 11.87 3.94 -5.02
CA VAL A 185 11.17 4.47 -6.19
C VAL A 185 11.58 5.92 -6.43
N SER A 186 12.00 6.22 -7.64
CA SER A 186 12.37 7.58 -8.05
C SER A 186 11.17 8.29 -8.70
N PRO A 187 11.03 9.61 -8.56
CA PRO A 187 10.09 10.37 -9.38
C PRO A 187 10.39 10.17 -10.87
N ALA A 188 9.37 9.98 -11.68
CA ALA A 188 9.46 9.88 -13.14
C ALA A 188 9.66 11.27 -13.75
N LEU A 189 10.85 11.85 -13.54
CA LEU A 189 11.18 13.25 -13.85
C LEU A 189 10.75 13.74 -15.24
N PRO A 190 10.87 12.95 -16.34
CA PRO A 190 10.40 13.40 -17.65
C PRO A 190 8.93 13.84 -17.68
N PHE A 191 8.04 13.13 -16.96
CA PHE A 191 6.62 13.52 -16.89
C PHE A 191 6.42 14.75 -16.03
N TYR A 192 7.07 14.81 -14.86
CA TYR A 192 6.96 15.96 -13.96
C TYR A 192 7.47 17.25 -14.63
N ARG A 193 8.58 17.18 -15.35
CA ARG A 193 9.13 18.31 -16.11
C ARG A 193 8.20 18.76 -17.23
N ALA A 194 7.53 17.84 -17.92
CA ALA A 194 6.52 18.20 -18.91
C ALA A 194 5.32 18.93 -18.29
N CYS A 195 4.91 18.57 -17.07
CA CYS A 195 3.88 19.31 -16.33
C CYS A 195 4.34 20.74 -15.97
N LEU A 196 5.59 20.91 -15.55
CA LEU A 196 6.16 22.23 -15.20
C LEU A 196 6.19 23.23 -16.37
N GLN A 197 6.08 22.75 -17.62
CA GLN A 197 6.00 23.60 -18.82
C GLN A 197 4.58 24.07 -19.15
N LYS A 198 3.59 23.78 -18.29
CA LYS A 198 2.17 24.08 -18.53
C LYS A 198 1.61 25.01 -17.47
N ASP A 199 0.44 25.56 -17.79
CA ASP A 199 -0.32 26.38 -16.86
C ASP A 199 -0.92 25.51 -15.74
N PRO A 200 -0.67 25.84 -14.46
CA PRO A 200 -1.17 25.05 -13.34
C PRO A 200 -2.68 25.20 -13.13
N ALA A 201 -3.28 24.19 -12.50
CA ALA A 201 -4.66 24.25 -12.05
C ALA A 201 -4.74 24.89 -10.64
N SER A 202 -5.86 25.56 -10.35
CA SER A 202 -6.15 26.14 -9.04
C SER A 202 -7.23 25.33 -8.31
N GLY A 203 -7.22 25.36 -6.98
CA GLY A 203 -8.35 24.90 -6.16
C GLY A 203 -8.14 23.65 -5.33
N LYS A 204 -6.90 23.32 -4.92
CA LYS A 204 -6.70 22.38 -3.82
C LYS A 204 -6.63 23.18 -2.51
N ASP A 205 -7.65 22.99 -1.66
CA ASP A 205 -7.68 23.53 -0.31
C ASP A 205 -6.44 23.11 0.49
N TYR A 206 -6.07 23.94 1.45
CA TYR A 206 -4.85 23.80 2.26
C TYR A 206 -4.82 22.47 3.01
N GLN A 207 -4.17 21.46 2.44
CA GLN A 207 -3.90 20.18 3.11
C GLN A 207 -2.63 20.29 3.96
N MET A 208 -2.62 19.65 5.13
CA MET A 208 -1.51 19.73 6.09
C MET A 208 -0.16 19.34 5.46
N GLU A 209 0.83 20.24 5.49
CA GLU A 209 2.15 19.99 4.91
C GLU A 209 2.89 18.89 5.67
N ARG A 210 3.39 17.90 4.92
CA ARG A 210 4.44 16.99 5.38
C ARG A 210 5.76 17.50 4.82
N ALA A 211 6.43 18.37 5.58
CA ALA A 211 7.67 19.02 5.15
C ALA A 211 8.74 18.01 4.71
N ASP A 212 8.83 16.86 5.40
CA ASP A 212 9.76 15.77 5.08
C ASP A 212 9.53 15.16 3.69
N ALA A 213 8.27 15.01 3.29
CA ALA A 213 7.90 14.46 1.98
C ALA A 213 8.25 15.41 0.83
N LEU A 214 8.01 16.71 1.04
CA LEU A 214 8.29 17.73 0.04
C LEU A 214 9.81 17.87 -0.18
N ASP A 215 10.59 18.01 0.88
CA ASP A 215 12.04 18.15 0.78
C ASP A 215 12.69 16.95 0.06
N ALA A 216 12.25 15.73 0.40
CA ALA A 216 12.71 14.52 -0.26
C ALA A 216 12.35 14.48 -1.75
N PHE A 217 11.17 14.97 -2.13
CA PHE A 217 10.73 15.02 -3.53
C PHE A 217 11.51 16.07 -4.33
N LEU A 218 11.66 17.27 -3.76
CA LEU A 218 12.38 18.39 -4.38
C LEU A 218 13.86 18.08 -4.65
N ALA A 219 14.48 17.22 -3.83
CA ALA A 219 15.87 16.81 -4.02
C ALA A 219 16.17 16.16 -5.39
N TYR A 220 15.15 15.69 -6.12
CA TYR A 220 15.30 15.14 -7.47
C TYR A 220 15.27 16.19 -8.60
N PHE A 221 14.91 17.43 -8.27
CA PHE A 221 14.71 18.51 -9.24
C PHE A 221 15.85 19.53 -9.20
N ALA A 222 16.05 20.25 -10.30
CA ALA A 222 17.01 21.36 -10.36
C ALA A 222 16.55 22.54 -9.48
N PRO A 223 17.47 23.42 -9.01
CA PRO A 223 17.11 24.49 -8.07
C PRO A 223 15.99 25.44 -8.54
N ASP A 224 15.91 25.70 -9.84
CA ASP A 224 14.85 26.49 -10.47
C ASP A 224 13.51 25.74 -10.47
N GLU A 225 13.52 24.46 -10.83
CA GLU A 225 12.35 23.56 -10.75
C GLU A 225 11.84 23.44 -9.30
N GLN A 226 12.76 23.34 -8.32
CA GLN A 226 12.43 23.27 -6.90
C GLN A 226 11.67 24.52 -6.44
N LYS A 227 12.18 25.70 -6.80
CA LYS A 227 11.55 26.98 -6.48
C LYS A 227 10.15 27.08 -7.10
N GLN A 228 10.01 26.70 -8.39
CA GLN A 228 8.71 26.70 -9.07
C GLN A 228 7.70 25.79 -8.37
N LEU A 229 8.11 24.58 -7.96
CA LEU A 229 7.27 23.63 -7.24
C LEU A 229 6.85 24.14 -5.85
N GLN A 230 7.77 24.77 -5.12
CA GLN A 230 7.46 25.37 -3.82
C GLN A 230 6.44 26.51 -3.95
N GLU A 231 6.64 27.42 -4.91
CA GLU A 231 5.72 28.53 -5.16
C GLU A 231 4.32 28.03 -5.58
N LEU A 232 4.27 27.02 -6.46
CA LEU A 232 3.04 26.35 -6.90
C LEU A 232 2.25 25.79 -5.70
N LEU A 233 2.90 25.02 -4.83
CA LEU A 233 2.24 24.37 -3.71
C LEU A 233 1.87 25.35 -2.58
N ALA A 234 2.61 26.45 -2.45
CA ALA A 234 2.31 27.53 -1.52
C ALA A 234 1.11 28.38 -1.97
N SER A 235 0.90 28.52 -3.29
CA SER A 235 -0.23 29.26 -3.87
C SER A 235 -1.53 28.45 -3.94
N GLY A 236 -1.53 27.19 -3.49
CA GLY A 236 -2.70 26.29 -3.58
C GLY A 236 -2.99 25.79 -4.99
N GLN A 237 -1.97 25.85 -5.86
CA GLN A 237 -2.01 25.35 -7.22
C GLN A 237 -1.42 23.93 -7.30
N TYR A 238 -1.71 23.24 -8.39
CA TYR A 238 -1.24 21.87 -8.62
C TYR A 238 -1.21 21.51 -10.10
N TYR A 239 -0.52 20.40 -10.43
CA TYR A 239 -0.55 19.80 -11.76
C TYR A 239 -1.18 18.39 -11.72
N PRO A 240 -2.40 18.20 -12.23
CA PRO A 240 -2.99 16.87 -12.37
C PRO A 240 -2.29 16.08 -13.49
N GLN A 241 -2.21 14.75 -13.36
CA GLN A 241 -1.64 13.88 -14.40
C GLN A 241 -2.35 14.04 -15.75
N GLU A 242 -3.68 14.24 -15.75
CA GLU A 242 -4.54 14.39 -16.95
C GLU A 242 -4.22 15.65 -17.78
N MET A 243 -3.36 16.53 -17.25
CA MET A 243 -2.84 17.66 -17.99
C MET A 243 -1.97 17.21 -19.18
N LEU A 244 -1.22 16.13 -19.03
CA LEU A 244 -0.47 15.54 -20.14
C LEU A 244 -1.43 14.70 -21.00
N LYS A 245 -1.49 15.01 -22.30
CA LYS A 245 -2.40 14.31 -23.21
C LYS A 245 -1.80 12.95 -23.59
N THR A 246 -2.65 12.00 -23.99
CA THR A 246 -2.24 10.63 -24.35
C THR A 246 -1.03 10.59 -25.27
N ARG A 247 -1.02 11.37 -26.35
CA ARG A 247 0.10 11.41 -27.31
C ARG A 247 1.40 11.88 -26.67
N GLU A 248 1.33 12.90 -25.82
CA GLU A 248 2.47 13.49 -25.12
C GLU A 248 3.01 12.52 -24.06
N LEU A 249 2.13 11.89 -23.27
CA LEU A 249 2.49 10.83 -22.33
C LEU A 249 3.27 9.71 -23.02
N GLN A 250 2.73 9.18 -24.11
CA GLN A 250 3.38 8.10 -24.86
C GLN A 250 4.72 8.54 -25.47
N GLN A 251 4.80 9.77 -25.98
CA GLN A 251 6.03 10.33 -26.54
C GLN A 251 7.13 10.44 -25.47
N ILE A 252 6.82 11.08 -24.33
CA ILE A 252 7.73 11.22 -23.20
C ILE A 252 8.25 9.85 -22.75
N TRP A 253 7.36 8.86 -22.66
CA TRP A 253 7.74 7.55 -22.14
C TRP A 253 8.72 6.80 -23.05
N ARG A 254 8.54 6.92 -24.37
CA ARG A 254 9.37 6.23 -25.38
C ARG A 254 10.72 6.89 -25.58
N GLU A 255 10.78 8.22 -25.60
CA GLU A 255 11.92 8.97 -26.12
C GLU A 255 12.98 9.31 -25.06
N TRP A 256 12.62 9.28 -23.77
CA TRP A 256 13.52 9.70 -22.70
C TRP A 256 14.49 8.61 -22.24
N GLN A 257 15.70 9.03 -21.87
CA GLN A 257 16.67 8.18 -21.19
C GLN A 257 16.34 8.15 -19.70
N TRP A 258 15.85 7.01 -19.24
CA TRP A 258 15.40 6.81 -17.87
C TRP A 258 16.55 6.44 -16.91
N THR A 259 17.75 6.15 -17.40
CA THR A 259 18.86 5.57 -16.62
C THR A 259 20.03 6.53 -16.38
N SER A 260 19.77 7.83 -16.26
CA SER A 260 20.81 8.82 -15.94
C SER A 260 21.15 8.84 -14.46
#